data_AF-A0A7S4FFF0-F1
#
_entry.id   AF-A0A7S4FFF0-F1
#
_cell.length_a   1.000
_cell.length_b   1.000
_cell.length_c   1.000
_cell.angle_alpha   90.00
_cell.angle_beta   90.00
_cell.angle_gamma   90.00
#
_symmetry.space_group_name_H-M   'P 1'
#
loop_
_entity.id
_entity.type
_entity.pdbx_description
1 polymer ?
#
loop_
_entity_poly.entity_id
_entity_poly.type
_entity_poly.pdbx_seq_one_letter_code
_entity_poly.pdbx_strand_id
1 'polypeptide(L)'
;FFSALMWTIVEGSTHNLDDVQDFISLLNALPQHRCQSAREFLLKDRDVTVARAPGRLDVMGGIADYSGSLVLQLPLNEATFVAVQTEARPLLQVLSLGAEGEEDLFFELPLEAFTSKGGSLIDYPSSRQLFQRESSQHWAAYVAGVFLVLMK
;
A
#
# COMPACT_ATOMS: atom_id res chain seq x y z
N PHE A 1 -19.28 -1.94 29.04
CA PHE A 1 -19.58 -2.11 27.61
C PHE A 1 -18.69 -1.18 26.81
N PHE A 2 -17.48 -1.61 26.45
CA PHE A 2 -16.66 -0.86 25.50
C PHE A 2 -17.23 -1.17 24.11
N SER A 3 -17.86 -0.20 23.48
CA SER A 3 -18.12 -0.24 22.05
C SER A 3 -16.77 -0.46 21.37
N ALA A 4 -16.63 -1.54 20.61
CA ALA A 4 -15.46 -1.70 19.75
C ALA A 4 -15.50 -0.52 18.77
N LEU A 5 -14.48 0.33 18.82
CA LEU A 5 -14.27 1.37 17.80
C LEU A 5 -14.23 0.67 16.44
N MET A 6 -15.20 1.00 15.59
CA MET A 6 -15.28 0.57 14.20
C MET A 6 -14.94 1.76 13.31
N TRP A 7 -14.10 1.53 12.32
CA TRP A 7 -13.84 2.45 11.22
C TRP A 7 -15.13 2.72 10.45
N THR A 8 -15.39 4.00 10.20
CA THR A 8 -16.51 4.48 9.40
C THR A 8 -16.01 5.58 8.46
N ILE A 9 -16.66 5.73 7.30
CA ILE A 9 -16.31 6.77 6.34
C ILE A 9 -16.88 8.09 6.85
N VAL A 10 -15.99 9.03 7.19
CA VAL A 10 -16.36 10.39 7.64
C VAL A 10 -16.24 11.44 6.53
N GLU A 11 -15.42 11.17 5.51
CA GLU A 11 -15.17 12.04 4.36
C GLU A 11 -14.87 11.19 3.10
N GLY A 12 -15.18 11.72 1.92
CA GLY A 12 -14.93 11.08 0.63
C GLY A 12 -16.16 10.43 0.00
N SER A 13 -15.97 9.73 -1.11
CA SER A 13 -17.01 9.03 -1.86
C SER A 13 -16.58 7.59 -2.13
N THR A 14 -17.48 6.64 -1.94
CA THR A 14 -17.28 5.25 -2.37
C THR A 14 -17.48 5.07 -3.86
N HIS A 15 -18.00 6.10 -4.56
CA HIS A 15 -18.41 6.03 -5.97
C HIS A 15 -19.39 4.87 -6.26
N ASN A 16 -20.17 4.44 -5.25
CA ASN A 16 -21.04 3.25 -5.32
C ASN A 16 -20.29 1.95 -5.66
N LEU A 17 -19.01 1.86 -5.30
CA LEU A 17 -18.22 0.65 -5.42
C LEU A 17 -18.35 -0.16 -4.13
N ASP A 18 -18.92 -1.36 -4.22
CA ASP A 18 -19.18 -2.23 -3.07
C ASP A 18 -17.88 -2.71 -2.40
N ASP A 19 -16.81 -2.88 -3.18
CA ASP A 19 -15.50 -3.34 -2.70
C ASP A 19 -14.84 -2.38 -1.69
N VAL A 20 -15.25 -1.10 -1.68
CA VAL A 20 -14.84 -0.14 -0.65
C VAL A 20 -15.42 -0.53 0.71
N GLN A 21 -16.69 -0.95 0.77
CA GLN A 21 -17.31 -1.39 2.03
C GLN A 21 -16.75 -2.72 2.52
N ASP A 22 -16.42 -3.62 1.60
CA ASP A 22 -15.73 -4.87 1.91
C ASP A 22 -14.36 -4.59 2.54
N PHE A 23 -13.60 -3.63 1.99
CA PHE A 23 -12.31 -3.23 2.56
C PHE A 23 -12.46 -2.60 3.95
N ILE A 24 -13.44 -1.71 4.18
CA ILE A 24 -13.71 -1.15 5.52
C ILE A 24 -14.10 -2.26 6.51
N SER A 25 -14.89 -3.24 6.07
CA SER A 25 -15.26 -4.41 6.87
C SER A 25 -14.02 -5.23 7.26
N LEU A 26 -13.09 -5.41 6.33
CA LEU A 26 -11.80 -6.06 6.57
C LEU A 26 -10.95 -5.28 7.59
N LEU A 27 -10.86 -3.95 7.49
CA LEU A 27 -10.16 -3.13 8.48
C LEU A 27 -10.77 -3.25 9.88
N ASN A 28 -12.10 -3.35 9.96
CA ASN A 28 -12.84 -3.58 11.20
C ASN A 28 -12.63 -4.98 11.79
N ALA A 29 -12.27 -5.96 10.95
CA ALA A 29 -11.95 -7.32 11.37
C ALA A 29 -10.47 -7.48 11.81
N LEU A 30 -9.59 -6.51 11.51
CA LEU A 30 -8.18 -6.56 11.90
C LEU A 30 -7.93 -6.86 13.39
N PRO A 31 -8.71 -6.35 14.37
CA PRO A 31 -8.50 -6.69 15.79
C PRO A 31 -8.70 -8.18 16.12
N GLN A 32 -9.38 -8.94 15.26
CA GLN A 32 -9.52 -10.39 15.39
C GLN A 32 -8.54 -11.17 14.49
N HIS A 33 -7.62 -10.48 13.80
CA HIS A 33 -6.64 -11.13 12.93
C HIS A 33 -5.72 -12.07 13.72
N ARG A 34 -5.31 -13.18 13.09
CA ARG A 34 -4.46 -14.21 13.72
C ARG A 34 -3.09 -13.66 14.15
N CYS A 35 -2.54 -12.75 13.36
CA CYS A 35 -1.23 -12.12 13.59
C CYS A 35 -1.36 -10.91 14.53
N GLN A 36 -0.52 -10.82 15.56
CA GLN A 36 -0.51 -9.64 16.45
C GLN A 36 -0.12 -8.36 15.71
N SER A 37 0.87 -8.42 14.82
CA SER A 37 1.32 -7.27 14.01
C SER A 37 0.16 -6.64 13.23
N ALA A 38 -0.74 -7.45 12.67
CA ALA A 38 -1.92 -6.97 11.95
C ALA A 38 -2.97 -6.33 12.87
N ARG A 39 -3.19 -6.89 14.08
CA ARG A 39 -4.17 -6.38 15.05
C ARG A 39 -3.86 -4.97 15.54
N GLU A 40 -2.57 -4.64 15.62
CA GLU A 40 -2.06 -3.40 16.21
C GLU A 40 -1.51 -2.43 15.16
N PHE A 41 -1.59 -2.78 13.87
CA PHE A 41 -0.98 -2.01 12.78
C PHE A 41 -1.56 -0.60 12.63
N LEU A 42 -2.88 -0.45 12.79
CA LEU A 42 -3.58 0.84 12.71
C LEU A 42 -3.93 1.36 14.10
N LEU A 43 -3.63 2.63 14.34
CA LEU A 43 -3.89 3.33 15.60
C LEU A 43 -5.33 3.85 15.62
N LYS A 44 -6.13 3.34 16.56
CA LYS A 44 -7.58 3.59 16.67
C LYS A 44 -7.96 5.02 17.08
N ASP A 45 -7.01 5.80 17.58
CA ASP A 45 -7.19 7.18 18.02
C ASP A 45 -6.88 8.20 16.92
N ARG A 46 -6.61 7.73 15.69
CA ARG A 46 -6.26 8.57 14.54
C ARG A 46 -7.09 8.20 13.33
N ASP A 47 -7.32 9.18 12.48
CA ASP A 47 -7.99 8.95 11.20
C ASP A 47 -7.12 8.09 10.27
N VAL A 48 -7.77 7.30 9.42
CA VAL A 48 -7.16 6.48 8.38
C VAL A 48 -7.58 7.03 7.03
N THR A 49 -6.63 7.29 6.13
CA THR A 49 -6.95 7.56 4.74
C THR A 49 -6.97 6.25 3.96
N VAL A 50 -8.04 6.02 3.20
CA VAL A 50 -8.17 4.85 2.32
C VAL A 50 -8.06 5.28 0.87
N ALA A 51 -7.21 4.60 0.11
CA ALA A 51 -7.07 4.77 -1.33
C ALA A 51 -7.33 3.45 -2.06
N ARG A 52 -7.94 3.54 -3.25
CA ARG A 52 -8.26 2.42 -4.13
C ARG A 52 -7.63 2.66 -5.51
N ALA A 53 -6.93 1.67 -6.03
CA ALA A 53 -6.36 1.68 -7.38
C ALA A 53 -6.80 0.43 -8.16
N PRO A 54 -7.63 0.56 -9.22
CA PRO A 54 -8.05 -0.59 -10.01
C PRO A 54 -6.90 -1.17 -10.83
N GLY A 55 -6.93 -2.48 -11.03
CA GLY A 55 -6.15 -3.15 -12.07
C GLY A 55 -6.58 -2.69 -13.46
N ARG A 56 -5.84 -3.10 -14.48
CA ARG A 56 -6.14 -2.80 -15.88
C ARG A 56 -6.02 -4.05 -16.74
N LEU A 57 -6.80 -4.08 -17.80
CA LEU A 57 -6.70 -5.09 -18.85
C LEU A 57 -6.41 -4.43 -20.19
N ASP A 58 -5.40 -4.94 -20.88
CA ASP A 58 -5.04 -4.52 -22.24
C ASP A 58 -5.75 -5.42 -23.24
N VAL A 59 -6.66 -4.84 -24.02
CA VAL A 59 -7.40 -5.55 -25.07
C VAL A 59 -6.61 -5.54 -26.36
N MET A 60 -5.95 -4.43 -26.68
CA MET A 60 -5.05 -4.30 -27.82
C MET A 60 -3.86 -3.40 -27.51
N GLY A 61 -2.71 -3.69 -28.11
CA GLY A 61 -1.54 -2.81 -28.06
C GLY A 61 -0.63 -2.98 -26.84
N GLY A 62 -0.73 -4.08 -26.09
CA GLY A 62 0.01 -4.26 -24.82
C GLY A 62 1.55 -4.23 -24.90
N ILE A 63 2.15 -4.46 -26.08
CA ILE A 63 3.62 -4.37 -26.31
C ILE A 63 3.98 -3.02 -26.97
N ALA A 64 2.99 -2.21 -27.31
CA ALA A 64 3.14 -1.02 -28.13
C ALA A 64 3.03 0.30 -27.33
N ASP A 65 2.79 0.20 -26.03
CA ASP A 65 2.70 1.30 -25.08
C ASP A 65 4.02 2.08 -24.98
N TYR A 66 5.16 1.40 -24.98
CA TYR A 66 6.49 2.02 -24.92
C TYR A 66 7.05 2.46 -26.29
N SER A 67 6.32 2.24 -27.40
CA SER A 67 6.75 2.67 -28.75
C SER A 67 6.01 3.90 -29.27
N GLY A 68 5.07 4.45 -28.48
CA GLY A 68 4.22 5.58 -28.87
C GLY A 68 3.03 5.20 -29.73
N SER A 69 2.68 3.91 -29.79
CA SER A 69 1.48 3.44 -30.50
C SER A 69 0.21 3.66 -29.67
N LEU A 70 -0.95 3.55 -30.33
CA LEU A 70 -2.24 3.55 -29.64
C LEU A 70 -2.45 2.21 -28.89
N VAL A 71 -3.02 2.31 -27.70
CA VAL A 71 -3.40 1.17 -26.86
C VAL A 71 -4.89 1.22 -26.53
N LEU A 72 -5.51 0.06 -26.41
CA LEU A 72 -6.88 -0.08 -25.93
C LEU A 72 -6.86 -0.86 -24.62
N GLN A 73 -7.10 -0.15 -23.51
CA GLN A 73 -7.07 -0.68 -22.16
C GLN A 73 -8.21 -0.10 -21.33
N LEU A 74 -8.70 -0.87 -20.36
CA LEU A 74 -9.76 -0.44 -19.44
C LEU A 74 -9.44 -0.86 -18.00
N PRO A 75 -9.85 -0.06 -16.99
CA PRO A 75 -9.80 -0.48 -15.61
C PRO A 75 -10.67 -1.72 -15.36
N LEU A 76 -10.19 -2.59 -14.49
CA LEU A 76 -10.91 -3.76 -13.99
C LEU A 76 -11.67 -3.43 -12.70
N ASN A 77 -12.54 -4.33 -12.28
CA ASN A 77 -13.20 -4.23 -10.98
C ASN A 77 -12.24 -4.61 -9.84
N GLU A 78 -11.33 -5.55 -10.10
CA GLU A 78 -10.26 -5.94 -9.20
C GLU A 78 -9.36 -4.74 -8.91
N ALA A 79 -9.14 -4.45 -7.63
CA ALA A 79 -8.39 -3.28 -7.20
C ALA A 79 -7.50 -3.60 -6.01
N THR A 80 -6.43 -2.81 -5.88
CA THR A 80 -5.60 -2.76 -4.68
C THR A 80 -6.11 -1.64 -3.79
N PHE A 81 -6.28 -1.95 -2.51
CA PHE A 81 -6.62 -0.96 -1.49
C PHE A 81 -5.43 -0.71 -0.56
N VAL A 82 -5.31 0.52 -0.08
CA VAL A 82 -4.35 0.91 0.94
C VAL A 82 -5.07 1.70 2.02
N ALA A 83 -4.88 1.30 3.27
CA ALA A 83 -5.19 2.09 4.45
C ALA A 83 -3.89 2.70 4.98
N VAL A 84 -3.82 4.03 5.09
CA VAL A 84 -2.61 4.74 5.50
C VAL A 84 -2.88 5.68 6.67
N GLN A 85 -1.92 5.73 7.58
CA GLN A 85 -1.83 6.67 8.70
C GLN A 85 -0.41 7.20 8.83
N THR A 86 -0.24 8.35 9.47
CA THR A 86 1.08 8.88 9.80
C THR A 86 1.66 8.19 11.04
N GLU A 87 2.86 7.65 10.91
CA GLU A 87 3.68 7.15 12.03
C GLU A 87 4.47 8.32 12.65
N ALA A 88 4.56 8.35 13.98
CA ALA A 88 5.25 9.41 14.72
C ALA A 88 6.79 9.27 14.62
N ARG A 89 7.27 8.04 14.46
CA ARG A 89 8.68 7.75 14.18
C ARG A 89 8.98 7.98 12.69
N PRO A 90 10.23 8.29 12.31
CA PRO A 90 10.61 8.46 10.90
C PRO A 90 10.79 7.09 10.22
N LEU A 91 9.74 6.27 10.23
CA LEU A 91 9.70 4.92 9.67
C LEU A 91 8.58 4.82 8.63
N LEU A 92 8.83 4.02 7.60
CA LEU A 92 7.82 3.51 6.69
C LEU A 92 7.57 2.04 7.04
N GLN A 93 6.34 1.73 7.44
CA GLN A 93 5.89 0.36 7.68
C GLN A 93 4.82 -0.01 6.67
N VAL A 94 4.90 -1.21 6.11
CA VAL A 94 3.93 -1.75 5.15
C VAL A 94 3.54 -3.15 5.58
N LEU A 95 2.23 -3.37 5.75
CA LEU A 95 1.63 -4.67 5.97
C LEU A 95 0.78 -5.02 4.74
N SER A 96 1.13 -6.11 4.06
CA SER A 96 0.30 -6.72 3.02
C SER A 96 -0.38 -7.94 3.60
N LEU A 97 -1.72 -7.94 3.63
CA LEU A 97 -2.49 -9.08 4.11
C LEU A 97 -2.43 -10.20 3.08
N GLY A 98 -2.15 -11.42 3.55
CA GLY A 98 -2.15 -12.61 2.70
C GLY A 98 -3.57 -12.97 2.25
N ALA A 99 -3.68 -13.62 1.08
CA ALA A 99 -4.92 -14.30 0.71
C ALA A 99 -5.23 -15.47 1.66
N GLU A 100 -6.40 -16.09 1.53
CA GLU A 100 -6.76 -17.25 2.34
C GLU A 100 -5.72 -18.37 2.22
N GLY A 101 -5.08 -18.72 3.34
CA GLY A 101 -4.02 -19.73 3.39
C GLY A 101 -2.60 -19.19 3.14
N GLU A 102 -2.44 -17.91 2.82
CA GLU A 102 -1.15 -17.24 2.67
C GLU A 102 -0.78 -16.45 3.93
N GLU A 103 0.52 -16.27 4.17
CA GLU A 103 1.02 -15.45 5.27
C GLU A 103 1.00 -13.96 4.94
N ASP A 104 0.77 -13.14 5.96
CA ASP A 104 0.93 -11.70 5.83
C ASP A 104 2.41 -11.36 5.60
N LEU A 105 2.65 -10.33 4.78
CA LEU A 105 3.97 -9.81 4.54
C LEU A 105 4.14 -8.48 5.27
N PHE A 106 5.23 -8.35 6.02
CA PHE A 106 5.56 -7.13 6.73
C PHE A 106 6.89 -6.58 6.23
N PHE A 107 6.95 -5.26 6.07
CA PHE A 107 8.14 -4.53 5.68
C PHE A 107 8.28 -3.26 6.52
N GLU A 108 9.49 -2.98 6.97
CA GLU A 108 9.82 -1.76 7.69
C GLU A 108 11.11 -1.15 7.13
N LEU A 109 11.10 0.17 6.94
CA LEU A 109 12.25 0.91 6.45
C LEU A 109 12.34 2.27 7.15
N PRO A 110 13.49 2.61 7.78
CA PRO A 110 13.73 3.96 8.22
C PRO A 110 13.72 4.95 7.05
N LEU A 111 13.05 6.09 7.19
CA LEU A 111 12.98 7.09 6.12
C LEU A 111 14.35 7.64 5.73
N GLU A 112 15.31 7.63 6.67
CA GLU A 112 16.71 7.97 6.39
C GLU A 112 17.37 7.04 5.36
N ALA A 113 16.84 5.83 5.14
CA ALA A 113 17.37 4.92 4.12
C ALA A 113 17.20 5.48 2.69
N PHE A 114 16.30 6.45 2.49
CA PHE A 114 16.16 7.19 1.23
C PHE A 114 17.13 8.38 1.12
N THR A 115 18.00 8.60 2.11
CA THR A 115 18.94 9.72 2.16
C THR A 115 20.38 9.21 2.04
N SER A 116 21.16 9.86 1.19
CA SER A 116 22.60 9.60 1.04
C SER A 116 23.39 10.18 2.22
N LYS A 117 24.66 9.78 2.35
CA LYS A 117 25.57 10.37 3.36
C LYS A 117 25.73 11.89 3.25
N GLY A 118 25.43 12.47 2.09
CA GLY A 118 25.47 13.92 1.85
C GLY A 118 24.17 14.66 2.19
N GLY A 119 23.15 13.97 2.71
CA GLY A 119 21.86 14.57 3.06
C GLY A 119 20.89 14.75 1.90
N SER A 120 21.28 14.41 0.67
CA SER A 120 20.39 14.38 -0.50
C SER A 120 19.66 13.05 -0.62
N LEU A 121 18.50 13.04 -1.27
CA LEU A 121 17.80 11.80 -1.62
C LEU A 121 18.67 10.90 -2.50
N ILE A 122 18.56 9.58 -2.28
CA ILE A 122 19.24 8.59 -3.11
C ILE A 122 18.65 8.55 -4.53
N ASP A 123 19.47 8.12 -5.50
CA ASP A 123 19.02 7.89 -6.86
C ASP A 123 18.26 6.55 -7.01
N TYR A 124 17.61 6.36 -8.16
CA TYR A 124 16.83 5.14 -8.41
C TYR A 124 17.69 3.86 -8.45
N PRO A 125 18.91 3.85 -9.03
CA PRO A 125 19.80 2.70 -8.92
C PRO A 125 20.11 2.30 -7.47
N SER A 126 20.42 3.26 -6.60
CA SER A 126 20.69 3.00 -5.18
C SER A 126 19.44 2.50 -4.46
N SER A 127 18.27 3.08 -4.75
CA SER A 127 17.00 2.60 -4.20
C SER A 127 16.66 1.19 -4.65
N ARG A 128 16.91 0.84 -5.92
CA ARG A 128 16.74 -0.52 -6.42
C ARG A 128 17.65 -1.50 -5.67
N GLN A 129 18.91 -1.14 -5.45
CA GLN A 129 19.84 -1.96 -4.66
C GLN A 129 19.38 -2.13 -3.21
N LEU A 130 18.81 -1.08 -2.60
CA LEU A 130 18.24 -1.14 -1.25
C LEU A 130 17.17 -2.23 -1.15
N PHE A 131 16.21 -2.26 -2.07
CA PHE A 131 15.14 -3.25 -2.07
C PHE A 131 15.58 -4.64 -2.55
N GLN A 132 16.69 -4.77 -3.28
CA GLN A 132 17.21 -6.06 -3.76
C GLN A 132 18.03 -6.85 -2.74
N ARG A 133 18.24 -6.31 -1.53
CA ARG A 133 19.05 -6.96 -0.49
C ARG A 133 18.44 -8.25 0.02
N GLU A 134 17.11 -8.31 0.09
CA GLU A 134 16.38 -9.46 0.59
C GLU A 134 15.24 -9.83 -0.37
N SER A 135 15.32 -11.03 -0.94
CA SER A 135 14.38 -11.48 -1.98
C SER A 135 12.93 -11.57 -1.50
N SER A 136 12.73 -11.90 -0.22
CA SER A 136 11.44 -11.91 0.48
C SER A 136 10.77 -10.53 0.54
N GLN A 137 11.54 -9.44 0.40
CA GLN A 137 11.06 -8.06 0.55
C GLN A 137 10.94 -7.32 -0.79
N HIS A 138 11.23 -7.98 -1.92
CA HIS A 138 11.14 -7.36 -3.25
C HIS A 138 9.77 -6.75 -3.55
N TRP A 139 8.69 -7.36 -3.05
CA TRP A 139 7.32 -6.87 -3.22
C TRP A 139 7.15 -5.45 -2.65
N ALA A 140 7.86 -5.12 -1.56
CA ALA A 140 7.71 -3.83 -0.89
C ALA A 140 8.20 -2.68 -1.76
N ALA A 141 9.10 -2.93 -2.73
CA ALA A 141 9.60 -1.91 -3.65
C ALA A 141 8.47 -1.24 -4.46
N TYR A 142 7.39 -1.96 -4.77
CA TYR A 142 6.25 -1.41 -5.52
C TYR A 142 5.48 -0.34 -4.73
N VAL A 143 5.47 -0.43 -3.40
CA VAL A 143 4.76 0.52 -2.53
C VAL A 143 5.75 1.52 -1.94
N ALA A 144 6.81 1.04 -1.29
CA ALA A 144 7.81 1.87 -0.63
C ALA A 144 8.66 2.69 -1.60
N GLY A 145 8.89 2.20 -2.84
CA GLY A 145 9.59 2.97 -3.86
C GLY A 145 8.86 4.24 -4.29
N VAL A 146 7.53 4.28 -4.19
CA VAL A 146 6.70 5.45 -4.51
C VAL A 146 7.03 6.62 -3.57
N PHE A 147 7.34 6.35 -2.31
CA PHE A 147 7.73 7.41 -1.36
C PHE A 147 8.96 8.18 -1.85
N LEU A 148 9.99 7.49 -2.35
CA LEU A 148 11.17 8.16 -2.91
C LEU A 148 10.82 9.05 -4.12
N VAL A 149 9.87 8.62 -4.96
CA VAL A 149 9.40 9.40 -6.12
C VAL A 149 8.66 10.65 -5.66
N LEU A 150 7.82 10.55 -4.63
CA LEU A 150 7.03 11.67 -4.09
C LEU A 150 7.83 12.63 -3.22
N MET A 151 8.95 12.19 -2.65
CA MET A 151 9.86 13.05 -1.87
C MET A 151 10.73 13.97 -2.74
N LYS A 152 10.86 13.67 -4.04
CA LYS A 152 11.61 14.48 -5.02
C LYS A 152 10.79 15.63 -5.56
#